data_AF-A0A2L2Z3S8-F1
#
_entry.id   AF-A0A2L2Z3S8-F1
#
_cell.length_a   1.000
_cell.length_b   1.000
_cell.length_c   1.000
_cell.angle_alpha   90.00
_cell.angle_beta   90.00
_cell.angle_gamma   90.00
#
_symmetry.space_group_name_H-M   'P 1'
#
loop_
_entity.id
_entity.type
_entity.pdbx_description
1 polymer ?
#
loop_
_entity_poly.entity_id
_entity_poly.type
_entity_poly.pdbx_seq_one_letter_code
_entity_poly.pdbx_strand_id
1 'polypeptide(L)'
;QCSARAVSKDGDPGLELISVPVVISKERGLCAPRLEGSLGAEPFTANLRYTGKSDPTHPNLIKLTITIPHSDGMLPVISTRKLTNFELTLSPDGLRKGTHKCSNLLDYYEVPPKYGFITHETKNP
;
A
#
# COMPACT_ATOMS: atom_id res chain seq x y z
N GLN A 1 21.29 16.50 -5.37
CA GLN A 1 22.06 16.18 -4.15
C GLN A 1 21.39 16.89 -3.00
N CYS A 2 21.05 16.17 -1.93
CA CYS A 2 20.36 16.74 -0.78
C CYS A 2 21.27 16.70 0.44
N SER A 3 21.12 17.68 1.32
CA SER A 3 21.77 17.70 2.63
C SER A 3 20.70 17.75 3.71
N ALA A 4 20.88 16.98 4.77
CA ALA A 4 20.01 16.98 5.94
C ALA A 4 20.84 17.18 7.20
N ARG A 5 20.37 18.04 8.10
CA ARG A 5 20.99 18.29 9.40
C ARG A 5 19.93 18.24 10.48
N ALA A 6 20.10 17.35 11.45
CA ALA A 6 19.23 17.31 12.62
C ALA A 6 19.44 18.57 13.47
N VAL A 7 18.40 19.03 14.15
CA VAL A 7 18.44 20.17 15.07
C VAL A 7 17.82 19.73 16.39
N SER A 8 18.51 20.00 17.50
CA SER A 8 17.99 19.73 18.85
C SER A 8 16.77 20.60 19.16
N LYS A 9 16.01 20.26 20.20
CA LYS A 9 14.92 21.10 20.72
C LYS A 9 15.42 22.48 21.17
N ASP A 10 16.67 22.55 21.61
CA ASP A 10 17.33 23.79 22.04
C ASP A 10 17.95 24.59 20.86
N GLY A 11 17.79 24.09 19.62
CA GLY A 11 18.27 24.76 18.41
C GLY A 11 19.70 24.37 17.99
N ASP A 12 20.37 23.50 18.74
CA ASP A 12 21.74 23.09 18.42
C ASP A 12 21.82 22.25 17.15
N PRO A 13 22.69 22.60 16.19
CA PRO A 13 22.84 21.86 14.95
C PRO A 13 23.63 20.56 15.16
N GLY A 14 23.08 19.44 14.68
CA GLY A 14 23.77 18.15 14.62
C GLY A 14 24.71 18.02 13.41
N LEU A 15 25.20 16.80 13.19
CA LEU A 15 26.04 16.48 12.03
C LEU A 15 25.24 16.55 10.73
N GLU A 16 25.83 17.17 9.71
CA GLU A 16 25.26 17.25 8.37
C GLU A 16 25.49 15.96 7.59
N LEU A 17 24.43 15.40 7.02
CA LEU A 17 24.45 14.21 6.18
C LEU A 17 24.15 14.60 4.74
N ILE A 18 25.11 14.32 3.85
CA ILE A 18 25.00 14.62 2.43
C ILE A 18 24.65 13.34 1.68
N SER A 19 23.59 13.39 0.88
CA SER A 19 23.21 12.26 0.03
C SER A 19 24.18 12.10 -1.13
N VAL A 20 24.38 10.86 -1.59
CA VAL A 20 25.05 10.62 -2.87
C VAL A 20 24.13 11.04 -4.03
N PRO A 21 24.66 11.61 -5.12
CA PRO A 21 23.89 11.80 -6.34
C PRO A 21 23.58 10.44 -6.97
N VAL A 22 22.32 10.24 -7.37
CA VAL A 22 21.86 9.02 -8.05
C VAL A 22 21.30 9.38 -9.42
N VAL A 23 21.50 8.50 -10.40
CA VAL A 23 20.91 8.65 -11.74
C VAL A 23 19.58 7.91 -11.75
N ILE A 24 18.49 8.63 -11.99
CA ILE A 24 17.14 8.07 -12.10
C ILE A 24 16.91 7.69 -13.56
N SER A 25 16.64 6.42 -13.85
CA SER A 25 16.24 6.00 -15.20
C SER A 25 14.90 6.62 -15.56
N LYS A 26 14.81 7.20 -16.76
CA LYS A 26 13.55 7.73 -17.30
C LYS A 26 12.75 6.66 -18.05
N GLU A 27 13.40 5.56 -18.36
CA GLU A 27 12.89 4.46 -19.18
C GLU A 27 12.39 3.31 -18.30
N ARG A 28 13.03 3.08 -17.15
CA ARG A 28 12.68 2.01 -16.21
C ARG A 28 12.04 2.59 -14.95
N GLY A 29 10.73 2.47 -14.86
CA GLY A 29 9.98 2.78 -13.65
C GLY A 29 10.30 1.79 -12.52
N LEU A 30 10.20 2.25 -11.28
CA LEU A 30 10.39 1.41 -10.09
C LEU A 30 9.21 0.44 -9.87
N CYS A 31 8.04 0.80 -10.38
CA CYS A 31 6.80 0.03 -10.30
C CYS A 31 6.29 -0.27 -11.72
N ALA A 32 5.92 -1.52 -11.99
CA ALA A 32 5.45 -1.92 -13.31
C ALA A 32 4.01 -1.41 -13.58
N PRO A 33 3.72 -0.86 -14.76
CA PRO A 33 2.36 -0.48 -15.17
C PRO A 33 1.45 -1.69 -15.49
N ARG A 34 0.12 -1.53 -15.36
CA ARG A 34 -0.94 -2.58 -15.54
C ARG A 34 -1.01 -3.16 -16.97
N LEU A 35 -0.71 -2.31 -17.94
CA LEU A 35 -0.54 -2.60 -19.36
C LEU A 35 0.77 -1.92 -19.75
N GLU A 36 1.51 -2.44 -20.74
CA GLU A 36 2.53 -1.62 -21.39
C GLU A 36 1.91 -0.29 -21.82
N GLY A 37 2.32 0.80 -21.17
CA GLY A 37 1.75 2.14 -21.39
C GLY A 37 0.63 2.62 -20.44
N SER A 38 0.24 1.92 -19.36
CA SER A 38 -0.81 2.41 -18.43
C SER A 38 -0.43 2.38 -16.93
N LEU A 39 -0.55 3.50 -16.22
CA LEU A 39 -0.22 3.61 -14.78
C LEU A 39 -1.19 2.80 -13.86
N GLY A 40 -0.65 1.93 -12.98
CA GLY A 40 -1.11 1.87 -11.59
C GLY A 40 -2.06 0.78 -11.03
N ALA A 41 -2.20 -0.43 -11.57
CA ALA A 41 -2.84 -1.54 -10.81
C ALA A 41 -2.56 -2.93 -11.39
N GLU A 42 -1.98 -3.88 -10.67
CA GLU A 42 -1.90 -5.28 -11.15
C GLU A 42 -3.32 -5.86 -11.37
N PRO A 43 -3.59 -6.56 -12.49
CA PRO A 43 -4.93 -7.06 -12.78
C PRO A 43 -5.26 -8.27 -11.89
N PHE A 44 -6.20 -8.12 -10.97
CA PHE A 44 -6.75 -9.25 -10.22
C PHE A 44 -8.05 -9.77 -10.86
N THR A 45 -8.33 -11.05 -10.67
CA THR A 45 -9.63 -11.66 -11.00
C THR A 45 -10.40 -11.94 -9.73
N ALA A 46 -11.69 -11.58 -9.69
CA ALA A 46 -12.57 -11.91 -8.58
C ALA A 46 -13.75 -12.74 -9.08
N ASN A 47 -14.02 -13.87 -8.42
CA ASN A 47 -15.16 -14.75 -8.70
C ASN A 47 -16.03 -14.87 -7.45
N LEU A 48 -17.34 -14.69 -7.63
CA LEU A 48 -18.33 -14.81 -6.57
C LEU A 48 -19.21 -16.03 -6.83
N ARG A 49 -19.29 -16.95 -5.88
CA ARG A 49 -20.12 -18.15 -5.98
C ARG A 49 -20.89 -18.41 -4.68
N TYR A 50 -22.17 -18.74 -4.80
CA TYR A 50 -22.94 -19.29 -3.68
C TYR A 50 -22.59 -20.77 -3.47
N THR A 51 -22.27 -21.16 -2.24
CA THR A 51 -21.84 -22.53 -1.90
C THR A 51 -23.01 -23.51 -1.88
N GLY A 52 -24.22 -23.03 -1.61
CA GLY A 52 -25.43 -23.85 -1.54
C GLY A 52 -25.56 -24.64 -0.23
N LYS A 53 -26.74 -25.21 -0.01
CA LYS A 53 -27.07 -25.97 1.22
C LYS A 53 -26.29 -27.28 1.34
N SER A 54 -25.86 -27.84 0.22
CA SER A 54 -25.19 -29.13 0.12
C SER A 54 -23.67 -29.07 0.33
N ASP A 55 -23.10 -27.87 0.51
CA ASP A 55 -21.67 -27.74 0.78
C ASP A 55 -21.35 -28.34 2.17
N PRO A 56 -20.42 -29.32 2.25
CA PRO A 56 -20.20 -30.09 3.47
C PRO A 56 -19.49 -29.31 4.58
N THR A 57 -18.80 -28.21 4.25
CA THR A 57 -18.01 -27.44 5.24
C THR A 57 -18.52 -26.02 5.42
N HIS A 58 -19.12 -25.42 4.38
CA HIS A 58 -19.57 -24.03 4.37
C HIS A 58 -20.97 -23.88 3.72
N PRO A 59 -22.02 -24.48 4.29
CA PRO A 59 -23.36 -24.45 3.71
C PRO A 59 -23.98 -23.04 3.75
N ASN A 60 -24.65 -22.67 2.66
CA ASN A 60 -25.41 -21.41 2.49
C ASN A 60 -24.58 -20.12 2.62
N LEU A 61 -23.31 -20.14 2.20
CA LEU A 61 -22.43 -18.96 2.22
C LEU A 61 -22.12 -18.45 0.80
N ILE A 62 -21.60 -17.23 0.72
CA ILE A 62 -21.03 -16.66 -0.49
C ILE A 62 -19.51 -16.83 -0.43
N LYS A 63 -18.96 -17.57 -1.38
CA LYS A 63 -17.52 -17.75 -1.57
C LYS A 63 -17.01 -16.69 -2.54
N LEU A 64 -16.15 -15.82 -2.05
CA LEU A 64 -15.37 -14.90 -2.86
C LEU A 64 -13.99 -15.50 -3.11
N THR A 65 -13.60 -15.64 -4.37
CA THR A 65 -12.26 -16.10 -4.77
C THR A 65 -11.56 -14.95 -5.49
N ILE A 66 -10.42 -14.51 -4.96
CA ILE A 66 -9.62 -13.45 -5.57
C ILE A 66 -8.28 -14.04 -6.00
N THR A 67 -7.94 -13.89 -7.27
CA THR A 67 -6.65 -14.27 -7.85
C THR A 67 -5.88 -12.99 -8.17
N ILE A 68 -4.77 -12.78 -7.47
CA ILE A 68 -3.91 -11.62 -7.66
C ILE A 68 -2.56 -12.13 -8.18
N PRO A 69 -2.17 -11.86 -9.44
CA PRO A 69 -0.83 -12.12 -9.91
C PRO A 69 0.14 -11.15 -9.22
N HIS A 70 1.26 -11.66 -8.69
CA HIS A 70 2.29 -10.84 -8.06
C HIS A 70 3.63 -11.03 -8.79
N SER A 71 4.30 -9.93 -9.12
CA SER A 71 5.52 -9.94 -9.96
C SER A 71 6.81 -9.73 -9.15
N ASP A 72 6.68 -9.17 -7.95
CA ASP A 72 7.75 -8.57 -7.15
C ASP A 72 8.13 -9.39 -5.90
N GLY A 73 7.56 -10.58 -5.74
CA GLY A 73 7.75 -11.43 -4.57
C GLY A 73 7.05 -10.95 -3.30
N MET A 74 6.23 -9.89 -3.37
CA MET A 74 5.38 -9.46 -2.27
C MET A 74 4.03 -10.18 -2.32
N LEU A 75 3.50 -10.59 -1.16
CA LEU A 75 2.17 -11.18 -1.10
C LEU A 75 1.10 -10.09 -1.03
N PRO A 76 0.06 -10.15 -1.88
CA PRO A 76 -1.07 -9.25 -1.77
C PRO A 76 -1.85 -9.55 -0.49
N VAL A 77 -2.16 -8.51 0.27
CA VAL A 77 -2.92 -8.63 1.53
C VAL A 77 -4.41 -8.56 1.23
N ILE A 78 -5.09 -9.69 1.37
CA ILE A 78 -6.56 -9.76 1.38
C ILE A 78 -6.99 -10.15 2.79
N SER A 79 -7.74 -9.29 3.46
CA SER A 79 -8.25 -9.56 4.81
C SER A 79 -9.77 -9.42 4.84
N THR A 80 -10.44 -10.42 5.41
CA THR A 80 -11.86 -10.32 5.81
C THR A 80 -12.03 -9.65 7.17
N ARG A 81 -10.91 -9.38 7.87
CA ARG A 81 -10.84 -8.62 9.13
C ARG A 81 -10.41 -7.19 8.84
N LYS A 82 -10.89 -6.24 9.63
CA LYS A 82 -10.42 -4.84 9.58
C LYS A 82 -8.90 -4.83 9.79
N LEU A 83 -8.18 -4.11 8.92
CA LEU A 83 -6.77 -3.81 9.16
C LEU A 83 -6.66 -2.97 10.44
N THR A 84 -5.74 -3.34 11.32
CA THR A 84 -5.44 -2.60 12.56
C THR A 84 -4.10 -1.89 12.41
N ASN A 85 -3.86 -0.82 13.19
CA ASN A 85 -2.61 -0.06 13.14
C ASN A 85 -2.31 0.56 11.78
N PHE A 86 -3.33 1.15 11.16
CA PHE A 86 -3.19 1.89 9.90
C PHE A 86 -2.10 2.95 9.96
N GLU A 87 -1.86 3.58 11.11
CA GLU A 87 -0.77 4.53 11.27
C GLU A 87 0.60 3.90 11.00
N LEU A 88 0.89 2.67 11.45
CA LEU A 88 2.20 2.05 11.20
C LEU A 88 2.41 1.64 9.73
N THR A 89 1.34 1.26 9.05
CA THR A 89 1.40 0.81 7.65
C THR A 89 1.29 1.98 6.66
N LEU A 90 0.51 3.00 7.03
CA LEU A 90 0.15 4.13 6.17
C LEU A 90 0.78 5.46 6.59
N SER A 91 1.59 5.49 7.66
CA SER A 91 2.22 6.71 8.16
C SER A 91 2.82 7.51 6.99
N PRO A 92 2.63 8.84 6.99
CA PRO A 92 3.27 9.70 6.00
C PRO A 92 4.80 9.72 6.13
N ASP A 93 5.35 9.12 7.20
CA ASP A 93 6.79 8.99 7.41
C ASP A 93 7.50 8.21 6.29
N GLY A 94 8.83 8.27 6.33
CA GLY A 94 9.69 7.60 5.36
C GLY A 94 9.56 6.07 5.36
N LEU A 95 8.88 5.48 6.34
CA LEU A 95 8.80 4.03 6.51
C LEU A 95 7.85 3.42 5.48
N ARG A 96 6.69 4.04 5.23
CA ARG A 96 5.79 3.61 4.14
C ARG A 96 6.45 3.77 2.78
N LYS A 97 7.06 4.93 2.51
CA LYS A 97 7.79 5.19 1.24
C LYS A 97 9.00 4.27 1.07
N GLY A 98 9.61 3.81 2.16
CA GLY A 98 10.73 2.87 2.16
C GLY A 98 10.30 1.43 1.91
N THR A 99 9.24 0.99 2.58
CA THR A 99 8.80 -0.42 2.63
C THR A 99 7.78 -0.76 1.54
N HIS A 100 6.97 0.21 1.13
CA HIS A 100 5.81 0.03 0.24
C HIS A 100 5.86 1.00 -0.95
N LYS A 101 6.99 1.05 -1.67
CA LYS A 101 7.27 1.98 -2.78
C LYS A 101 6.22 1.96 -3.91
N CYS A 102 5.57 0.83 -4.13
CA CYS A 102 4.59 0.61 -5.20
C CYS A 102 3.17 0.38 -4.69
N SER A 103 2.93 0.53 -3.38
CA SER A 103 1.60 0.32 -2.81
C SER A 103 0.66 1.46 -3.17
N ASN A 104 -0.59 1.12 -3.49
CA ASN A 104 -1.69 2.05 -3.71
C ASN A 104 -2.50 2.34 -2.43
N LEU A 105 -2.02 1.89 -1.26
CA LEU A 105 -2.67 2.18 0.00
C LEU A 105 -2.44 3.65 0.39
N LEU A 106 -3.55 4.38 0.46
CA LEU A 106 -3.57 5.80 0.77
C LEU A 106 -3.89 6.02 2.24
N ASP A 107 -3.23 6.98 2.86
CA ASP A 107 -3.61 7.47 4.18
C ASP A 107 -4.93 8.25 4.12
N TYR A 108 -5.63 8.37 5.25
CA TYR A 108 -6.93 9.04 5.33
C TYR A 108 -6.89 10.53 4.96
N TYR A 109 -5.70 11.15 4.95
CA TYR A 109 -5.50 12.54 4.51
C TYR A 109 -5.08 12.71 3.05
N GLU A 110 -4.70 11.64 2.34
CA GLU A 110 -4.08 11.78 1.00
C GLU A 110 -5.12 12.04 -0.09
N VAL A 111 -6.06 11.10 -0.30
CA VAL A 111 -7.18 11.28 -1.23
C VAL A 111 -8.38 10.47 -0.72
N PRO A 112 -9.53 11.11 -0.43
CA PRO A 112 -10.75 10.38 -0.10
C PRO A 112 -11.35 9.78 -1.39
N PRO A 113 -11.33 8.45 -1.58
CA PRO A 113 -12.05 7.83 -2.69
C PRO A 113 -13.56 8.07 -2.54
N LYS A 114 -14.25 8.30 -3.66
CA LYS A 114 -15.71 8.52 -3.71
C LYS A 114 -16.53 7.40 -3.04
N TYR A 115 -16.00 6.17 -3.01
CA TYR A 115 -16.60 4.99 -2.39
C TYR A 115 -15.56 4.12 -1.66
N GLY A 116 -14.69 4.70 -0.82
CA GLY A 116 -13.69 3.89 -0.11
C GLY A 116 -14.06 3.52 1.32
N PHE A 117 -13.27 2.58 1.84
CA PHE A 117 -13.36 2.03 3.19
C PHE A 117 -12.42 2.75 4.18
N ILE A 118 -11.60 3.70 3.72
CA ILE A 118 -10.71 4.51 4.54
C ILE A 118 -11.44 5.81 4.88
N THR A 119 -11.83 5.95 6.15
CA THR A 119 -12.56 7.10 6.70
C THR A 119 -11.80 7.67 7.89
N HIS A 120 -12.23 8.82 8.43
CA HIS A 120 -11.65 9.33 9.68
C HIS A 120 -11.79 8.32 10.85
N GLU A 121 -12.78 7.41 10.83
CA GLU A 121 -12.93 6.33 11.83
C GLU A 121 -11.94 5.16 11.66
N THR A 122 -11.11 5.19 10.61
CA THR A 122 -9.99 4.23 10.44
C THR A 122 -8.69 4.68 11.09
N LYS A 123 -8.64 5.93 11.60
CA LYS A 123 -7.61 6.34 12.56
C LYS A 123 -7.66 5.38 13.75
N ASN A 124 -6.51 4.88 14.20
CA ASN A 124 -6.46 4.05 15.41
C ASN A 124 -7.25 4.76 16.54
N PRO A 125 -8.14 4.06 17.27
CA PRO A 125 -8.74 4.61 18.48
C PRO A 125 -7.67 4.90 19.55
#